data_AF-A0A897NA77-F1
#
_entry.id   AF-A0A897NA77-F1
#
_cell.length_a   1.000
_cell.length_b   1.000
_cell.length_c   1.000
_cell.angle_alpha   90.00
_cell.angle_beta   90.00
_cell.angle_gamma   90.00
#
_symmetry.space_group_name_H-M   'P 1'
#
loop_
_entity.id
_entity.type
_entity.pdbx_description
1 polymer ?
#
loop_
_entity_poly.entity_id
_entity_poly.type
_entity_poly.pdbx_seq_one_letter_code
_entity_poly.pdbx_strand_id
1 'polypeptide(L)'
;MADSLRIRFDKARYREDAIEKAADFYDCNKSDAAAQACEDVVEIVRAAEAVLERKDLTLQQRREIGEEFSTRVTEFDIELTIQRE
;
A
#
# COMPACT_ATOMS: atom_id res chain seq x y z
N MET A 1 13.75 5.71 22.15
CA MET A 1 13.27 4.41 21.67
C MET A 1 11.76 4.44 21.79
N ALA A 2 11.02 4.14 20.73
CA ALA A 2 9.56 4.03 20.83
C ALA A 2 9.23 2.80 21.71
N ASP A 3 8.17 2.89 22.51
CA ASP A 3 7.69 1.77 23.31
C ASP A 3 7.23 0.62 22.41
N SER A 4 7.43 -0.63 22.82
CA SER A 4 7.01 -1.80 22.03
C SER A 4 5.48 -1.84 21.88
N LEU A 5 4.99 -2.09 20.67
CA LEU A 5 3.57 -2.21 20.38
C LEU A 5 3.04 -3.58 20.86
N ARG A 6 2.04 -3.58 21.76
CA ARG A 6 1.39 -4.83 22.20
C ARG A 6 0.16 -5.14 21.37
N ILE A 7 0.29 -6.08 20.45
CA ILE A 7 -0.82 -6.57 19.62
C ILE A 7 -1.61 -7.62 20.39
N ARG A 8 -2.94 -7.49 20.40
CA ARG A 8 -3.85 -8.52 20.93
C ARG A 8 -4.72 -9.03 19.78
N PHE A 9 -4.59 -10.31 19.48
CA PHE A 9 -5.51 -11.01 18.59
C PHE A 9 -6.73 -11.42 19.41
N ASP A 10 -7.88 -10.83 19.10
CA ASP A 10 -9.17 -11.22 19.65
C ASP A 10 -9.79 -12.32 18.75
N LYS A 11 -11.12 -12.36 18.58
CA LYS A 11 -11.78 -13.34 17.70
C LYS A 11 -11.51 -13.11 16.20
N ALA A 12 -10.77 -12.08 15.81
CA ALA A 12 -10.50 -11.75 14.41
C ALA A 12 -9.26 -12.48 13.85
N ARG A 13 -9.42 -13.77 13.49
CA ARG A 13 -8.36 -14.59 12.88
C ARG A 13 -7.67 -13.94 11.68
N TYR A 14 -8.40 -13.18 10.86
CA TYR A 14 -7.82 -12.51 9.68
C TYR A 14 -6.71 -11.49 10.02
N ARG A 15 -6.74 -10.90 11.22
CA ARG A 15 -5.70 -9.95 11.67
C ARG A 15 -4.41 -10.67 12.04
N GLU A 16 -4.54 -11.86 12.62
CA GLU A 16 -3.41 -12.72 12.94
C GLU A 16 -2.69 -13.15 11.68
N ASP A 17 -3.43 -13.69 10.71
CA ASP A 17 -2.86 -14.12 9.41
C ASP A 17 -2.18 -12.97 8.67
N ALA A 18 -2.75 -11.76 8.70
CA ALA A 18 -2.18 -10.59 8.02
C ALA A 18 -0.86 -10.14 8.66
N ILE A 19 -0.81 -10.10 10.00
CA ILE A 19 0.40 -9.70 10.74
C ILE A 19 1.46 -10.79 10.67
N GLU A 20 1.07 -12.06 10.62
CA GLU A 20 2.00 -13.18 10.41
C GLU A 20 2.66 -13.10 9.03
N LYS A 21 1.90 -12.84 7.96
CA LYS A 21 2.46 -12.60 6.62
C LYS A 21 3.43 -11.42 6.59
N ALA A 22 3.11 -10.32 7.27
CA ALA A 22 4.01 -9.19 7.37
C ALA A 22 5.29 -9.56 8.12
N ALA A 23 5.17 -10.28 9.25
CA ALA A 23 6.32 -10.74 10.03
C ALA A 23 7.25 -11.65 9.22
N ASP A 24 6.69 -12.57 8.43
CA ASP A 24 7.44 -13.44 7.53
C ASP A 24 8.13 -12.63 6.41
N PHE A 25 7.45 -11.63 5.84
CA PHE A 25 8.01 -10.78 4.79
C PHE A 25 9.19 -9.92 5.27
N TYR A 26 9.04 -9.30 6.45
CA TYR A 26 10.05 -8.43 7.05
C TYR A 26 11.11 -9.19 7.85
N ASP A 27 10.95 -10.50 8.05
CA ASP A 27 11.81 -11.36 8.88
C ASP A 27 12.04 -10.77 10.29
N CYS A 28 10.94 -10.35 10.94
CA CYS A 28 10.99 -9.74 12.27
C CYS A 28 9.77 -10.14 13.12
N ASN A 29 9.75 -9.69 14.37
CA ASN A 29 8.62 -10.01 15.26
C ASN A 29 7.34 -9.27 14.82
N LYS A 30 6.18 -9.78 15.26
CA LYS A 30 4.86 -9.26 14.88
C LYS A 30 4.63 -7.77 15.20
N SER A 31 5.26 -7.25 16.27
CA SER A 31 5.16 -5.82 16.64
C SER A 31 5.91 -4.95 15.64
N ASP A 32 7.16 -5.30 15.37
CA ASP A 32 8.02 -4.54 14.45
C ASP A 32 7.49 -4.63 13.02
N ALA A 33 7.01 -5.79 12.60
CA ALA A 33 6.39 -5.98 11.28
C ALA A 33 5.16 -5.10 11.09
N ALA A 34 4.32 -4.94 12.13
CA ALA A 34 3.16 -4.06 12.08
C ALA A 34 3.58 -2.58 11.98
N ALA A 35 4.64 -2.17 12.68
CA ALA A 35 5.16 -0.81 12.58
C ALA A 35 5.73 -0.53 11.18
N GLN A 36 6.57 -1.43 10.66
CA GLN A 36 7.18 -1.31 9.33
C GLN A 36 6.13 -1.32 8.23
N ALA A 37 5.14 -2.21 8.28
CA ALA A 37 4.05 -2.21 7.30
C ALA A 37 3.26 -0.89 7.27
N CYS A 38 3.04 -0.27 8.44
CA CYS A 38 2.38 1.04 8.53
C CYS A 38 3.24 2.19 7.99
N GLU A 39 4.56 2.09 8.08
CA GLU A 39 5.49 3.06 7.49
C GLU A 39 5.53 2.90 5.96
N ASP A 40 5.74 1.66 5.50
CA ASP A 40 5.93 1.35 4.08
C ASP A 40 4.67 1.56 3.24
N VAL A 41 3.47 1.31 3.78
CA VAL A 41 2.23 1.44 2.98
C VAL A 41 2.06 2.86 2.43
N VAL A 42 2.45 3.89 3.20
CA VAL A 42 2.36 5.28 2.76
C VAL A 42 3.37 5.56 1.64
N GLU A 43 4.60 5.07 1.80
CA GLU A 43 5.67 5.26 0.81
C GLU A 43 5.42 4.48 -0.48
N ILE A 44 4.84 3.27 -0.40
CA ILE A 44 4.45 2.45 -1.55
C ILE A 44 3.33 3.15 -2.35
N VAL A 45 2.31 3.69 -1.68
CA VAL A 45 1.24 4.44 -2.37
C VAL A 45 1.81 5.67 -3.09
N ARG A 46 2.70 6.43 -2.44
CA ARG A 46 3.39 7.56 -3.07
C ARG A 46 4.23 7.15 -4.27
N ALA A 47 4.91 6.00 -4.18
CA ALA A 47 5.68 5.46 -5.30
C ALA A 47 4.77 5.07 -6.47
N ALA A 48 3.60 4.47 -6.19
CA ALA A 48 2.60 4.15 -7.21
C ALA A 48 2.05 5.44 -7.88
N GLU A 49 1.73 6.47 -7.11
CA GLU A 49 1.34 7.80 -7.63
C GLU A 49 2.42 8.37 -8.57
N ALA A 50 3.68 8.37 -8.13
CA ALA A 50 4.80 8.86 -8.93
C ALA A 50 4.97 8.08 -10.25
N VAL A 51 4.75 6.76 -10.24
CA VAL A 51 4.73 5.94 -11.47
C VAL A 51 3.56 6.36 -12.36
N LEU A 52 2.36 6.51 -11.81
CA LEU A 52 1.16 6.89 -12.55
C LEU A 52 1.25 8.28 -13.16
N GLU A 53 2.03 9.20 -12.59
CA GLU A 53 2.24 10.56 -13.12
C GLU A 53 3.21 10.62 -14.30
N ARG A 54 4.01 9.56 -14.54
CA ARG A 54 5.04 9.53 -15.57
C ARG A 54 4.52 9.82 -16.98
N LYS A 55 5.10 10.83 -17.63
CA LYS A 55 4.65 11.34 -18.94
C LYS A 55 4.83 10.35 -20.11
N ASP A 56 5.63 9.31 -19.94
CA ASP A 56 5.84 8.27 -20.96
C ASP A 56 4.79 7.15 -20.94
N LEU A 57 3.93 7.10 -19.92
CA LEU A 57 2.81 6.16 -19.88
C LEU A 57 1.62 6.68 -20.69
N THR A 58 1.10 5.80 -21.55
CA THR A 58 -0.21 6.03 -22.18
C THR A 58 -1.33 5.99 -21.13
N LEU A 59 -2.48 6.58 -21.43
CA LEU A 59 -3.65 6.54 -20.53
C LEU A 59 -4.07 5.10 -20.20
N GLN A 60 -4.01 4.18 -21.17
CA GLN A 60 -4.33 2.78 -20.96
C GLN A 60 -3.37 2.14 -19.96
N GLN A 61 -2.06 2.36 -20.12
CA GLN A 61 -1.06 1.82 -19.18
C GLN A 61 -1.23 2.40 -17.78
N ARG A 62 -1.56 3.70 -17.66
CA ARG A 62 -1.86 4.30 -16.35
C ARG A 62 -3.05 3.60 -15.70
N ARG A 63 -4.14 3.34 -16.44
CA ARG A 63 -5.32 2.62 -15.93
C ARG A 63 -4.98 1.20 -15.49
N GLU A 64 -4.28 0.44 -16.32
CA GLU A 64 -3.85 -0.93 -15.98
C GLU A 64 -3.00 -0.95 -14.70
N ILE A 65 -2.05 -0.02 -14.59
CA ILE A 65 -1.21 0.11 -13.39
C ILE A 65 -2.05 0.53 -12.17
N GLY A 66 -2.97 1.49 -12.32
CA GLY A 66 -3.83 1.96 -11.25
C GLY A 66 -4.79 0.89 -10.73
N GLU A 67 -5.36 0.08 -11.62
CA GLU A 67 -6.18 -1.08 -11.26
C GLU A 67 -5.37 -2.12 -10.47
N GLU A 68 -4.13 -2.42 -10.90
CA GLU A 68 -3.26 -3.38 -10.21
C GLU A 68 -2.84 -2.91 -8.81
N PHE A 69 -2.58 -1.61 -8.64
CA PHE A 69 -2.24 -1.02 -7.34
C PHE A 69 -3.47 -0.70 -6.46
N SER A 70 -4.68 -0.84 -6.98
CA SER A 70 -5.89 -0.58 -6.20
C SER A 70 -6.07 -1.66 -5.15
N THR A 71 -6.24 -1.24 -3.91
CA THR A 71 -6.49 -2.12 -2.77
C THR A 71 -7.83 -1.76 -2.13
N ARG A 72 -8.20 -2.44 -1.04
CA ARG A 72 -9.41 -2.08 -0.29
C ARG A 72 -9.42 -0.63 0.21
N VAL A 73 -8.24 -0.02 0.42
CA VAL A 73 -8.11 1.29 1.08
C VAL A 73 -7.70 2.40 0.09
N THR A 74 -7.23 2.03 -1.10
CA THR A 74 -6.72 2.97 -2.10
C THR A 74 -7.27 2.61 -3.47
N GLU A 75 -7.89 3.58 -4.13
CA GLU A 75 -8.37 3.51 -5.50
C GLU A 75 -7.74 4.66 -6.28
N PHE A 76 -7.23 4.38 -7.46
CA PHE A 76 -6.61 5.39 -8.33
C PHE A 76 -7.62 5.80 -9.41
N ASP A 77 -8.22 6.98 -9.25
CA ASP A 77 -9.08 7.56 -10.30
C ASP A 77 -8.21 8.29 -11.34
N ILE A 78 -8.22 7.77 -12.57
CA ILE A 78 -7.35 8.26 -13.65
C ILE A 78 -8.20 8.97 -14.70
N GLU A 79 -8.35 10.28 -14.49
CA GLU A 79 -9.05 11.19 -15.39
C GLU A 79 -8.17 11.64 -16.58
N LEU A 80 -8.76 11.69 -17.78
CA LEU A 80 -8.14 12.34 -18.93
C LEU A 80 -8.55 13.82 -18.94
N THR A 81 -7.63 14.73 -18.62
CA THR A 81 -7.87 16.16 -18.81
C THR A 81 -7.67 16.56 -20.28
N ILE A 82 -8.75 16.92 -20.98
CA ILE A 82 -8.68 17.51 -22.33
C ILE A 82 -8.57 19.03 -22.19
N GLN A 83 -7.44 19.63 -22.59
CA GLN A 83 -7.30 21.08 -22.73
C GLN A 83 -7.40 21.49 -24.21
N ARG A 84 -8.12 22.57 -24.49
CA ARG A 84 -8.22 23.22 -25.81
C ARG A 84 -7.65 24.64 -25.71
N GLU A 85 -6.82 25.03 -26.68
CA GLU A 85 -6.40 26.41 -26.90
C GLU A 85 -7.52 27.28 -27.47
#